data_AF-A0A1V5GI38-F1
#
_entry.id   AF-A0A1V5GI38-F1
#
_cell.length_a   1.000
_cell.length_b   1.000
_cell.length_c   1.000
_cell.angle_alpha   90.00
_cell.angle_beta   90.00
_cell.angle_gamma   90.00
#
_symmetry.space_group_name_H-M   'P 1'
#
loop_
_entity.id
_entity.type
_entity.pdbx_description
1 polymer ?
#
loop_
_entity_poly.entity_id
_entity_poly.type
_entity_poly.pdbx_seq_one_letter_code
_entity_poly.pdbx_strand_id
1 'polypeptide(L)'
;MTEIDHIYITKKGIFVIESKNYSGLILGDSLQQEWIQYLTSQKHRFYNPIKQNASHIFWLRKLLKSDVPMFSLIVFSERCKLQIKNTSNSYVFKREQILDVISKIWKQSKDALSSAEIDKTNADLNKYKITSDEAKKEHIKRIEQRKRICPNCGAKLIIRTAKRGYNIGHKFYGCSNYPNCKYTKSI
;
A
#
# COMPACT_ATOMS: atom_id res chain seq x y z
N MET A 1 3.53 1.83 -6.77
CA MET A 1 4.37 1.76 -5.56
C MET A 1 3.49 2.21 -4.42
N THR A 2 3.66 1.64 -3.23
CA THR A 2 2.85 1.98 -2.06
C THR A 2 3.75 2.62 -1.01
N GLU A 3 3.27 3.63 -0.31
CA GLU A 3 3.94 4.31 0.81
C GLU A 3 3.28 3.88 2.12
N ILE A 4 4.05 3.77 3.21
CA ILE A 4 3.48 3.51 4.54
C ILE A 4 3.22 4.85 5.19
N ASP A 5 1.97 5.16 5.52
CA ASP A 5 1.63 6.45 6.09
C ASP A 5 2.25 6.63 7.48
N HIS A 6 2.02 5.67 8.39
CA HIS A 6 2.56 5.75 9.76
C HIS A 6 2.96 4.37 10.30
N ILE A 7 4.07 4.33 11.03
CA ILE A 7 4.54 3.17 11.78
C ILE A 7 4.76 3.58 13.22
N TYR A 8 4.20 2.83 14.17
CA TYR A 8 4.48 2.97 15.59
C TYR A 8 5.08 1.68 16.13
N ILE A 9 6.24 1.80 16.79
CA ILE A 9 6.93 0.67 17.42
C ILE A 9 6.69 0.75 18.91
N THR A 10 6.20 -0.34 19.50
CA THR A 10 5.87 -0.42 20.92
C THR A 10 6.32 -1.75 21.49
N LYS A 11 6.25 -1.90 22.82
CA LYS A 11 6.51 -3.20 23.46
C LYS A 11 5.55 -4.32 23.05
N LYS A 12 4.38 -4.00 22.50
CA LYS A 12 3.42 -5.01 21.98
C LYS A 12 3.78 -5.49 20.58
N GLY A 13 4.61 -4.74 19.86
CA GLY A 13 4.91 -4.94 18.44
C GLY A 13 4.73 -3.65 17.64
N ILE A 14 4.59 -3.81 16.33
CA ILE A 14 4.60 -2.71 15.36
C ILE A 14 3.18 -2.48 14.82
N PHE A 15 2.67 -1.27 14.98
CA PHE A 15 1.42 -0.85 14.37
C PHE A 15 1.72 -0.22 13.01
N VAL A 16 1.16 -0.81 11.94
CA VAL A 16 1.29 -0.31 10.58
C VAL A 16 -0.05 0.29 10.18
N ILE A 17 -0.08 1.62 10.06
CA ILE A 17 -1.31 2.39 9.91
C ILE A 17 -1.41 2.90 8.48
N GLU A 18 -2.53 2.59 7.83
CA GLU A 18 -2.94 3.11 6.52
C GLU A 18 -4.11 4.07 6.74
N SER A 19 -3.93 5.35 6.45
CA SER A 19 -4.93 6.41 6.64
C SER A 19 -5.61 6.77 5.32
N LYS A 20 -6.95 6.76 5.32
CA LYS A 20 -7.77 7.05 4.15
C LYS A 20 -8.68 8.24 4.40
N ASN A 21 -8.39 9.34 3.71
CA ASN A 21 -9.19 10.57 3.79
C ASN A 21 -10.38 10.55 2.82
N TYR A 22 -11.27 9.57 2.95
CA TYR A 22 -12.49 9.46 2.14
C TYR A 22 -13.74 9.98 2.87
N SER A 23 -14.75 10.35 2.09
CA SER A 23 -16.10 10.70 2.55
C SER A 23 -17.16 9.82 1.85
N GLY A 24 -18.41 9.92 2.29
CA GLY A 24 -19.53 9.16 1.69
C GLY A 24 -19.61 7.72 2.18
N LEU A 25 -20.23 6.82 1.42
CA LEU A 25 -20.37 5.41 1.81
C LEU A 25 -19.22 4.58 1.22
N ILE A 26 -18.51 3.85 2.08
CA ILE A 26 -17.46 2.91 1.69
C ILE A 26 -17.99 1.50 1.85
N LEU A 27 -18.04 0.77 0.74
CA LEU A 27 -18.35 -0.66 0.69
C LEU A 27 -17.07 -1.43 0.35
N GLY A 28 -16.79 -2.45 1.14
CA GLY A 28 -15.59 -3.26 0.92
C GLY A 28 -15.67 -4.65 1.50
N ASP A 29 -14.79 -5.51 1.03
CA ASP A 29 -14.54 -6.85 1.54
C ASP A 29 -13.02 -7.12 1.46
N SER A 30 -12.41 -7.73 2.48
CA SER A 30 -10.97 -8.02 2.45
C SER A 30 -10.54 -8.93 1.30
N LEU A 31 -11.45 -9.79 0.81
CA LEU A 31 -11.16 -10.73 -0.27
C LEU A 31 -11.07 -10.02 -1.63
N GLN A 32 -11.78 -8.90 -1.80
CA GLN A 32 -11.83 -8.13 -3.04
C GLN A 32 -10.53 -7.37 -3.31
N GLN A 33 -10.17 -7.20 -4.58
CA GLN A 33 -8.99 -6.41 -4.97
C GLN A 33 -9.23 -4.90 -4.83
N GLU A 34 -10.45 -4.45 -5.06
CA GLU A 34 -10.85 -3.05 -5.01
C GLU A 34 -12.11 -2.90 -4.17
N TRP A 35 -12.22 -1.77 -3.49
CA TRP A 35 -13.40 -1.33 -2.77
C TRP A 35 -14.13 -0.24 -3.54
N ILE A 36 -15.34 0.07 -3.07
CA ILE A 36 -16.21 1.05 -3.71
C ILE A 36 -16.47 2.19 -2.73
N GLN A 37 -16.32 3.41 -3.21
CA GLN A 37 -16.79 4.63 -2.59
C GLN A 37 -18.00 5.17 -3.36
N TYR A 38 -19.07 5.50 -2.64
CA TYR A 38 -20.21 6.26 -3.15
C TYR A 38 -20.19 7.67 -2.58
N LEU A 39 -20.17 8.67 -3.47
CA LEU A 39 -20.28 10.09 -3.16
C LEU A 39 -21.54 10.60 -3.86
N THR A 40 -22.57 11.06 -3.14
CA THR A 40 -23.83 11.61 -3.69
C THR A 40 -24.40 10.83 -4.90
N SER A 41 -23.91 11.12 -6.11
CA SER A 41 -24.34 10.50 -7.38
C SER A 41 -23.23 9.75 -8.15
N GLN A 42 -22.01 9.70 -7.63
CA GLN A 42 -20.84 9.09 -8.27
C GLN A 42 -20.31 7.88 -7.50
N LYS A 43 -19.81 6.90 -8.26
CA LYS A 43 -19.17 5.70 -7.75
C LYS A 43 -17.71 5.67 -8.18
N HIS A 44 -16.81 5.54 -7.22
CA HIS A 44 -15.39 5.39 -7.48
C HIS A 44 -14.89 4.06 -6.92
N ARG A 45 -14.05 3.38 -7.70
CA ARG A 45 -13.30 2.20 -7.22
C ARG A 45 -11.94 2.66 -6.76
N PHE A 46 -11.45 2.06 -5.69
CA PHE A 46 -10.09 2.27 -5.21
C PHE A 46 -9.51 0.96 -4.70
N TYR A 47 -8.18 0.85 -4.72
CA TYR A 47 -7.50 -0.37 -4.30
C TYR A 47 -7.79 -0.67 -2.82
N ASN A 48 -7.97 -1.96 -2.51
CA ASN A 48 -8.30 -2.40 -1.17
C ASN A 48 -7.18 -2.02 -0.16
N PRO A 49 -7.48 -1.16 0.84
CA PRO A 49 -6.48 -0.69 1.80
C PRO A 49 -5.96 -1.80 2.72
N ILE A 50 -6.75 -2.85 2.99
CA ILE A 50 -6.26 -4.03 3.72
C ILE A 50 -5.14 -4.71 2.94
N LYS A 51 -5.33 -4.92 1.64
CA LYS A 51 -4.31 -5.55 0.78
C LYS A 51 -3.08 -4.67 0.59
N GLN A 52 -3.28 -3.35 0.53
CA GLN A 52 -2.20 -2.37 0.53
C GLN A 52 -1.35 -2.52 1.80
N ASN A 53 -1.98 -2.47 2.97
CA ASN A 53 -1.29 -2.58 4.25
C ASN A 53 -0.67 -3.96 4.48
N ALA A 54 -1.29 -5.04 4.01
CA ALA A 54 -0.70 -6.38 4.03
C ALA A 54 0.60 -6.44 3.22
N SER A 55 0.66 -5.76 2.07
CA SER A 55 1.88 -5.66 1.26
C SER A 55 2.98 -4.90 2.01
N HIS A 56 2.61 -3.82 2.71
CA HIS A 56 3.53 -3.07 3.57
C HIS A 56 4.12 -3.92 4.69
N ILE A 57 3.26 -4.62 5.44
CA ILE A 57 3.66 -5.53 6.51
C ILE A 57 4.57 -6.63 5.98
N PHE A 58 4.26 -7.22 4.83
CA PHE A 58 5.09 -8.25 4.21
C PHE A 58 6.53 -7.75 3.97
N TRP A 59 6.68 -6.59 3.36
CA TRP A 59 8.01 -6.02 3.09
C TRP A 59 8.72 -5.56 4.37
N LEU A 60 7.98 -5.01 5.33
CA LEU A 60 8.52 -4.62 6.63
C LEU A 60 9.08 -5.82 7.40
N ARG A 61 8.39 -6.98 7.37
CA ARG A 61 8.89 -8.24 7.95
C ARG A 61 10.19 -8.69 7.28
N LYS A 62 10.24 -8.65 5.94
CA LYS A 62 11.45 -9.01 5.19
C LYS A 62 12.64 -8.10 5.51
N LEU A 63 12.37 -6.80 5.69
CA LEU A 63 13.37 -5.80 6.00
C LEU A 63 13.95 -5.99 7.40
N LEU A 64 13.08 -6.12 8.40
CA LEU A 64 13.47 -6.24 9.81
C LEU A 64 14.00 -7.63 10.16
N LYS A 65 13.77 -8.64 9.31
CA LYS A 65 14.13 -10.05 9.54
C LYS A 65 13.69 -10.53 10.93
N SER A 66 12.48 -10.13 11.32
CA SER A 66 11.97 -10.32 12.68
C SER A 66 10.52 -10.77 12.66
N ASP A 67 10.18 -11.67 13.59
CA ASP A 67 8.84 -12.21 13.80
C ASP A 67 8.00 -11.36 14.75
N VAL A 68 8.45 -10.14 15.04
CA VAL A 68 7.71 -9.15 15.84
C VAL A 68 6.24 -9.09 15.39
N PRO A 69 5.28 -9.11 16.33
CA PRO A 69 3.88 -8.93 16.00
C PRO A 69 3.67 -7.61 15.25
N MET A 70 2.94 -7.67 14.14
CA MET A 70 2.59 -6.49 13.36
C MET A 70 1.08 -6.38 13.26
N PHE A 71 0.54 -5.23 13.62
CA PHE A 71 -0.89 -4.96 13.67
C PHE A 71 -1.27 -4.08 12.47
N SER A 72 -2.14 -4.59 11.61
CA SER A 72 -2.64 -3.87 10.44
C SER A 72 -3.82 -2.98 10.84
N LEU A 73 -3.63 -1.66 10.83
CA LEU A 73 -4.67 -0.68 11.14
C LEU A 73 -5.01 0.11 9.87
N ILE A 74 -6.29 0.11 9.50
CA ILE A 74 -6.84 0.89 8.38
C ILE A 74 -7.78 1.94 8.97
N VAL A 75 -7.38 3.20 8.87
CA VAL A 75 -8.03 4.32 9.54
C VAL A 75 -8.74 5.18 8.51
N PHE A 76 -10.04 5.35 8.63
CA PHE A 76 -10.83 6.22 7.76
C PHE A 76 -11.21 7.53 8.46
N SER A 77 -11.49 8.56 7.66
CA SER A 77 -12.11 9.77 8.19
C SER A 77 -13.57 9.56 8.59
N GLU A 78 -14.03 10.42 9.47
CA GLU A 78 -15.31 10.51 10.16
C GLU A 78 -16.43 10.79 9.13
N ARG A 79 -16.04 11.46 8.04
CA ARG A 79 -16.87 11.90 6.91
C ARG A 79 -17.41 10.74 6.06
N CYS A 80 -17.02 9.51 6.37
CA CYS A 80 -17.52 8.33 5.69
C CYS A 80 -18.36 7.43 6.60
N LYS A 81 -19.23 6.63 5.98
CA LYS A 81 -19.88 5.48 6.60
C LYS A 81 -19.21 4.22 6.08
N LEU A 82 -18.79 3.35 6.99
CA LEU A 82 -18.10 2.11 6.64
C LEU A 82 -19.08 0.93 6.65
N GLN A 83 -19.10 0.14 5.58
CA GLN A 83 -19.74 -1.17 5.52
C GLN A 83 -18.74 -2.16 4.93
N ILE A 84 -17.86 -2.67 5.79
CA ILE A 84 -16.77 -3.55 5.40
C ILE A 84 -17.06 -4.97 5.89
N LYS A 85 -16.98 -5.94 4.97
CA LYS A 85 -17.10 -7.36 5.27
C LYS A 85 -15.71 -7.98 5.46
N ASN A 86 -15.68 -9.05 6.26
CA ASN A 86 -14.50 -9.93 6.38
C ASN A 86 -13.20 -9.20 6.73
N THR A 87 -13.11 -8.45 7.82
CA THR A 87 -11.85 -7.76 8.19
C THR A 87 -10.86 -8.66 8.95
N SER A 88 -10.93 -9.98 8.76
CA SER A 88 -10.06 -10.93 9.49
C SER A 88 -8.58 -10.57 9.27
N ASN A 89 -7.86 -10.33 10.37
CA ASN A 89 -6.44 -9.94 10.45
C ASN A 89 -6.11 -8.44 10.23
N SER A 90 -7.11 -7.57 10.10
CA SER A 90 -6.91 -6.11 10.08
C SER A 90 -7.99 -5.38 10.88
N TYR A 91 -7.60 -4.26 11.49
CA TYR A 91 -8.52 -3.36 12.17
C TYR A 91 -8.94 -2.28 11.19
N VAL A 92 -10.22 -2.23 10.80
CA VAL A 92 -10.77 -1.16 9.95
C VAL A 92 -11.76 -0.34 10.77
N PHE A 93 -11.45 0.94 10.96
CA PHE A 93 -12.21 1.80 11.87
C PHE A 93 -12.06 3.26 11.47
N LYS A 94 -12.87 4.14 12.07
CA LYS A 94 -12.74 5.57 11.88
C LYS A 94 -11.76 6.18 12.88
N ARG A 95 -11.09 7.26 12.49
CA ARG A 95 -10.00 7.89 13.24
C ARG A 95 -10.38 8.25 14.69
N GLU A 96 -11.61 8.66 14.96
CA GLU A 96 -12.09 8.92 16.33
C GLU A 96 -12.03 7.68 17.26
N GLN A 97 -12.02 6.47 16.70
CA GLN A 97 -12.00 5.20 17.44
C GLN A 97 -10.58 4.68 17.71
N ILE A 98 -9.54 5.42 17.33
CA ILE A 98 -8.15 4.92 17.34
C ILE A 98 -7.67 4.53 18.74
N LEU A 99 -8.02 5.30 19.77
CA LEU A 99 -7.61 5.03 21.14
C LEU A 99 -8.26 3.75 21.66
N ASP A 100 -9.53 3.52 21.35
CA ASP A 100 -10.27 2.32 21.76
C ASP A 100 -9.67 1.06 21.12
N VAL A 101 -9.36 1.14 19.82
CA VAL A 101 -8.76 0.03 19.08
C VAL A 101 -7.36 -0.27 19.60
N ILE A 102 -6.51 0.74 19.81
CA ILE A 102 -5.17 0.56 20.37
C ILE A 102 -5.26 -0.03 21.78
N SER A 103 -6.14 0.48 22.63
CA SER A 103 -6.36 -0.03 23.99
C SER A 103 -6.82 -1.50 23.98
N LYS A 104 -7.72 -1.87 23.07
CA LYS A 104 -8.16 -3.26 22.89
C LYS A 104 -6.99 -4.16 22.48
N ILE A 105 -6.21 -3.76 21.47
CA ILE A 105 -5.04 -4.52 21.01
C ILE A 105 -4.04 -4.67 22.17
N TRP A 106 -3.80 -3.60 22.92
CA TRP A 106 -2.85 -3.58 24.02
C TRP A 106 -3.21 -4.57 25.12
N LYS A 107 -4.49 -4.64 25.50
CA LYS A 107 -5.00 -5.60 26.51
C LYS A 107 -4.94 -7.05 26.04
N GLN A 108 -5.10 -7.29 24.74
CA GLN A 108 -5.10 -8.64 24.15
C GLN A 108 -3.71 -9.14 23.77
N SER A 109 -2.72 -8.25 23.67
CA SER A 109 -1.37 -8.58 23.20
C SER A 109 -0.40 -8.70 24.37
N LYS A 110 0.45 -9.72 24.32
CA LYS A 110 1.60 -9.84 25.23
C LYS A 110 2.70 -8.85 24.85
N ASP A 111 3.57 -8.53 25.79
CA ASP A 111 4.79 -7.80 25.47
C ASP A 111 5.69 -8.71 24.62
N ALA A 112 6.14 -8.19 23.49
CA ALA A 112 6.93 -8.89 22.47
C ALA A 112 8.27 -8.20 22.18
N LEU A 113 8.48 -6.97 22.69
CA LEU A 113 9.71 -6.21 22.52
C LEU A 113 10.12 -5.57 23.84
N SER A 114 11.40 -5.69 24.18
CA SER A 114 12.08 -4.89 25.20
C SER A 114 12.40 -3.48 24.69
N SER A 115 12.72 -2.56 25.60
CA SER A 115 13.13 -1.19 25.23
C SER A 115 14.32 -1.17 24.26
N ALA A 116 15.33 -2.02 24.50
CA ALA A 116 16.50 -2.13 23.63
C ALA A 116 16.15 -2.61 22.21
N GLU A 117 15.20 -3.56 22.09
CA GLU A 117 14.74 -4.02 20.78
C GLU A 117 13.89 -2.97 20.05
N ILE A 118 13.10 -2.17 20.79
CA ILE A 118 12.37 -1.02 20.23
C ILE A 118 13.37 -0.01 19.65
N ASP A 119 14.40 0.35 20.40
CA ASP A 119 15.42 1.30 19.97
C ASP A 119 16.19 0.80 18.75
N LYS A 120 16.57 -0.49 18.75
CA LYS A 120 17.21 -1.14 17.60
C LYS A 120 16.30 -1.11 16.37
N THR A 121 15.03 -1.49 16.52
CA THR A 121 14.07 -1.49 15.40
C THR A 121 13.84 -0.09 14.85
N ASN A 122 13.74 0.91 15.73
CA ASN A 122 13.66 2.33 15.32
C ASN A 122 14.89 2.77 14.54
N ALA A 123 16.10 2.44 15.02
CA ALA A 123 17.35 2.76 14.34
C ALA A 123 17.43 2.09 12.96
N ASP A 124 17.01 0.82 12.85
CA ASP A 124 16.99 0.11 11.58
C ASP A 124 16.00 0.72 10.59
N LEU A 125 14.79 1.09 11.01
CA LEU A 125 13.82 1.74 10.13
C LEU A 125 14.21 3.17 9.73
N ASN A 126 14.90 3.90 10.61
CA ASN A 126 15.36 5.26 10.31
C ASN A 126 16.33 5.29 9.12
N LYS A 127 17.10 4.20 8.87
CA LYS A 127 17.96 4.08 7.68
C LYS A 127 17.19 4.13 6.36
N TYR A 128 15.90 3.77 6.39
CA TYR A 128 15.03 3.68 5.22
C TYR A 128 14.00 4.81 5.16
N LYS A 129 13.96 5.71 6.16
CA LYS A 129 13.17 6.93 6.06
C LYS A 129 13.76 7.79 4.95
N ILE A 130 12.99 7.99 3.89
CA ILE A 130 13.33 8.94 2.84
C ILE A 130 13.05 10.34 3.39
N THR A 131 14.05 10.95 4.02
CA THR A 131 13.92 12.22 4.76
C THR A 131 14.10 13.46 3.90
N SER A 132 14.70 13.36 2.71
CA SER A 132 14.89 14.52 1.82
C SER A 132 14.02 14.46 0.56
N ASP A 133 13.56 15.64 0.11
CA ASP A 133 12.82 15.80 -1.14
C ASP A 133 13.67 15.36 -2.36
N GLU A 134 14.99 15.47 -2.26
CA GLU A 134 15.96 14.99 -3.25
C GLU A 134 15.96 13.46 -3.32
N ALA A 135 15.97 12.77 -2.17
CA ALA A 135 15.91 11.32 -2.11
C ALA A 135 14.54 10.79 -2.58
N LYS A 136 13.44 11.51 -2.30
CA LYS A 136 12.11 11.21 -2.87
C LYS A 136 12.11 11.37 -4.40
N LYS A 137 12.69 12.46 -4.93
CA LYS A 137 12.81 12.69 -6.39
C LYS A 137 13.67 11.63 -7.07
N GLU A 138 14.83 11.29 -6.53
CA GLU A 138 15.67 10.21 -7.06
C GLU A 138 14.97 8.86 -7.02
N HIS A 139 14.25 8.57 -5.93
CA HIS A 139 13.50 7.34 -5.76
C HIS A 139 12.36 7.22 -6.79
N ILE A 140 11.56 8.27 -6.95
CA ILE A 140 10.51 8.36 -8.00
C ILE A 140 11.14 8.18 -9.38
N LYS A 141 12.28 8.82 -9.65
CA LYS A 141 13.00 8.68 -10.92
C LYS A 141 13.46 7.24 -11.17
N ARG A 142 13.98 6.53 -10.16
CA ARG A 142 14.35 5.11 -10.25
C ARG A 142 13.15 4.20 -10.50
N ILE A 143 12.00 4.47 -9.89
CA ILE A 143 10.76 3.70 -10.11
C ILE A 143 10.21 3.92 -11.51
N GLU A 144 10.16 5.18 -11.98
CA GLU A 144 9.74 5.51 -13.34
C GLU A 144 10.67 4.89 -14.38
N GLN A 145 11.98 4.84 -14.11
CA GLN A 145 12.94 4.11 -14.95
C GLN A 145 12.67 2.60 -14.96
N ARG A 146 12.34 1.98 -13.83
CA ARG A 146 11.98 0.55 -13.75
C ARG A 146 10.64 0.23 -14.43
N LYS A 147 9.66 1.13 -14.39
CA LYS A 147 8.39 0.98 -15.14
C LYS A 147 8.60 0.92 -16.66
N ARG A 148 9.76 1.36 -17.16
CA ARG A 148 10.17 1.26 -18.57
C ARG A 148 10.96 0.00 -18.87
N ILE A 149 10.95 -1.01 -18.01
CA ILE A 149 11.58 -2.32 -18.26
C ILE A 149 10.50 -3.37 -18.47
N CYS A 150 10.65 -4.17 -19.50
CA CYS A 150 9.76 -5.28 -19.85
C CYS A 150 9.92 -6.40 -18.82
N PRO A 151 8.84 -6.83 -18.14
CA PRO A 151 8.94 -7.90 -17.14
C PRO A 151 9.24 -9.27 -17.76
N ASN A 152 8.99 -9.44 -19.07
CA ASN A 152 9.20 -10.73 -19.74
C ASN A 152 10.64 -10.96 -20.19
N CYS A 153 11.37 -9.91 -20.57
CA CYS A 153 12.72 -10.07 -21.17
C CYS A 153 13.75 -9.04 -20.72
N GLY A 154 13.40 -8.12 -19.80
CA GLY A 154 14.31 -7.09 -19.32
C GLY A 154 14.63 -5.96 -20.31
N ALA A 155 14.17 -6.03 -21.56
CA ALA A 155 14.35 -4.96 -22.54
C ALA A 155 13.48 -3.73 -22.22
N LYS A 156 13.79 -2.56 -22.81
CA LYS A 156 13.04 -1.33 -22.53
C LYS A 156 11.60 -1.40 -23.09
N LEU A 157 10.65 -0.80 -22.38
CA LEU A 157 9.31 -0.50 -22.89
C LEU A 157 9.33 0.88 -23.57
N ILE A 158 8.81 0.93 -24.78
CA ILE A 158 8.70 2.15 -25.60
C ILE A 158 7.23 2.45 -25.88
N ILE A 159 6.89 3.73 -26.03
CA ILE A 159 5.53 4.14 -26.40
C ILE A 159 5.31 3.81 -27.87
N ARG A 160 4.23 3.09 -28.17
CA ARG A 160 3.76 2.78 -29.52
C ARG A 160 2.32 3.24 -29.66
N THR A 161 1.93 3.58 -30.88
CA THR A 161 0.55 3.91 -31.22
C THR A 161 -0.09 2.72 -31.90
N ALA A 162 -1.27 2.31 -31.45
CA ALA A 162 -2.03 1.23 -32.07
C ALA A 162 -2.44 1.63 -33.49
N LYS A 163 -2.06 0.80 -34.48
CA LYS A 163 -2.29 1.05 -35.90
C LYS A 163 -3.52 0.31 -36.46
N ARG A 164 -4.10 -0.64 -35.70
CA ARG A 164 -5.22 -1.51 -36.12
C ARG A 164 -6.10 -1.88 -34.93
N GLY A 165 -7.37 -2.20 -35.20
CA GLY A 165 -8.36 -2.65 -34.21
C GLY A 165 -9.14 -1.53 -33.51
N TYR A 166 -9.92 -1.87 -32.48
CA TYR A 166 -10.78 -0.93 -31.75
C TYR A 166 -10.02 0.24 -31.09
N ASN A 167 -8.74 0.04 -30.78
CA ASN A 167 -7.91 1.02 -30.08
C ASN A 167 -7.01 1.87 -31.01
N ILE A 168 -7.32 2.00 -32.30
CA ILE A 168 -6.49 2.78 -33.25
C ILE A 168 -6.25 4.20 -32.71
N GLY A 169 -5.00 4.66 -32.81
CA GLY A 169 -4.60 5.99 -32.33
C GLY A 169 -4.24 6.06 -30.85
N HIS A 170 -4.62 5.06 -30.03
CA HIS A 170 -4.24 5.02 -28.62
C HIS A 170 -2.76 4.63 -28.44
N LYS A 171 -2.12 5.28 -27.47
CA LYS A 171 -0.73 5.00 -27.07
C LYS A 171 -0.70 3.87 -26.04
N PHE A 172 0.28 2.99 -26.16
CA PHE A 172 0.56 1.92 -25.20
C PHE A 172 2.07 1.71 -25.06
N TYR A 173 2.52 1.12 -23.96
CA TYR A 173 3.88 0.64 -23.83
C TYR A 173 4.04 -0.71 -24.52
N GLY A 174 4.97 -0.82 -25.48
CA GLY A 174 5.36 -2.08 -26.11
C GLY A 174 6.84 -2.38 -25.88
N CYS A 175 7.20 -3.66 -25.78
CA CYS A 175 8.60 -4.06 -25.66
C CYS A 175 9.42 -3.62 -26.88
N SER A 176 10.62 -3.07 -26.64
CA SER A 176 11.55 -2.69 -27.71
C SER A 176 12.05 -3.90 -28.50
N ASN A 177 12.05 -5.10 -27.89
CA ASN A 177 12.51 -6.34 -28.51
C ASN A 177 11.42 -7.05 -29.35
N TYR A 178 10.32 -6.36 -29.68
CA TYR A 178 9.35 -6.87 -30.65
C TYR A 178 10.02 -7.06 -32.03
N PRO A 179 9.80 -8.17 -32.75
CA PRO A 179 8.75 -9.18 -32.55
C PRO A 179 9.06 -10.29 -31.53
N ASN A 180 10.30 -10.42 -31.09
CA ASN A 180 10.76 -11.49 -30.20
C ASN A 180 10.15 -11.44 -28.79
N CYS A 181 9.73 -10.25 -28.35
CA CYS A 181 8.93 -10.08 -27.13
C CYS A 181 7.68 -9.24 -27.42
N LYS A 182 6.50 -9.85 -27.21
CA LYS A 182 5.19 -9.24 -27.51
C LYS A 182 4.52 -8.58 -26.30
N TYR A 183 5.24 -8.40 -25.19
CA TYR A 183 4.68 -7.76 -24.00
C TYR A 183 4.20 -6.33 -24.32
N THR A 184 2.99 -6.02 -23.89
CA THR A 184 2.38 -4.70 -23.96
C THR A 184 1.74 -4.33 -22.63
N LYS A 185 1.62 -3.03 -22.38
CA LYS A 185 0.95 -2.48 -21.21
C LYS A 185 0.26 -1.18 -21.59
N SER A 186 -1.01 -1.05 -21.24
CA SER A 186 -1.75 0.21 -21.45
C SER A 186 -1.11 1.36 -20.67
N ILE A 187 -1.16 2.56 -21.26
CA ILE A 187 -0.77 3.81 -20.59
C ILE A 187 -1.93 4.31 -19.74
#